data_AF-Q6NAW0-F1
#
_entry.id   AF-Q6NAW0-F1
#
_cell.length_a   1.000
_cell.length_b   1.000
_cell.length_c   1.000
_cell.angle_alpha   90.00
_cell.angle_beta   90.00
_cell.angle_gamma   90.00
#
_symmetry.space_group_name_H-M   'P 1'
#
loop_
_entity.id
_entity.type
_entity.pdbx_description
1 polymer ?
#
loop_
_entity_poly.entity_id
_entity_poly.type
_entity_poly.pdbx_seq_one_letter_code
_entity_poly.pdbx_strand_id
1 'polypeptide(L)' 'MEAQKTAVEAIVALTGYDRAVVAEFIRRFYLAGVRDPKRLTFKGLQAFART' A
#
# COMPACT_ATOMS: atom_id res chain seq x y z
N MET A 1 12.76 0.24 -4.61
CA MET A 1 11.81 1.16 -3.92
C MET A 1 10.57 1.45 -4.77
N GLU A 2 10.64 1.39 -6.11
CA GLU A 2 9.51 1.68 -7.01
C GLU A 2 8.20 0.94 -6.69
N ALA A 3 8.24 -0.36 -6.43
CA ALA A 3 7.01 -1.12 -6.18
C ALA A 3 6.20 -0.64 -4.95
N GLN A 4 6.88 -0.24 -3.87
CA GLN A 4 6.21 0.34 -2.70
C GLN A 4 5.65 1.73 -3.02
N LYS A 5 6.45 2.56 -3.70
CA LYS A 5 6.05 3.93 -4.07
C LYS A 5 4.79 3.92 -4.94
N THR A 6 4.76 3.09 -5.98
CA THR A 6 3.58 2.93 -6.85
C THR A 6 2.35 2.49 -6.06
N ALA A 7 2.50 1.53 -5.14
CA ALA A 7 1.38 1.07 -4.32
C ALA A 7 0.85 2.15 -3.36
N VAL A 8 1.75 2.91 -2.73
CA VAL A 8 1.39 4.02 -1.85
C VAL A 8 0.63 5.10 -2.61
N GLU A 9 1.16 5.53 -3.75
CA GLU A 9 0.55 6.59 -4.57
C GLU A 9 -0.83 6.18 -5.08
N ALA A 10 -0.98 4.93 -5.56
CA ALA A 10 -2.27 4.42 -5.99
C ALA A 10 -3.30 4.39 -4.85
N ILE A 11 -2.93 3.92 -3.66
CA ILE A 11 -3.86 3.84 -2.53
C ILE A 11 -4.25 5.25 -2.07
N VAL A 12 -3.31 6.17 -1.92
CA VAL A 12 -3.61 7.56 -1.56
C VAL A 12 -4.58 8.18 -2.56
N ALA A 13 -4.33 8.01 -3.86
CA ALA A 13 -5.20 8.54 -4.90
C ALA A 13 -6.61 7.93 -4.88
N LEU A 14 -6.74 6.64 -4.54
CA LEU A 14 -8.03 5.93 -4.54
C LEU A 14 -8.85 6.12 -3.25
N THR A 15 -8.21 6.45 -2.14
CA THR A 15 -8.84 6.41 -0.81
C THR A 15 -8.79 7.73 -0.05
N GLY A 16 -7.88 8.65 -0.42
CA GLY A 16 -7.66 9.89 0.32
C GLY A 16 -6.99 9.71 1.68
N TYR A 17 -6.56 8.49 2.06
CA TYR A 17 -5.83 8.26 3.31
C TYR A 17 -4.48 8.99 3.33
N ASP A 18 -4.02 9.32 4.54
CA ASP A 18 -2.72 9.93 4.76
C ASP A 18 -1.58 9.08 4.19
N ARG A 19 -0.66 9.74 3.49
CA ARG A 19 0.45 9.08 2.78
C ARG A 19 1.38 8.34 3.73
N ALA A 20 1.65 8.88 4.92
CA ALA A 20 2.55 8.24 5.88
C ALA A 20 1.91 6.99 6.48
N VAL A 21 0.60 7.04 6.78
CA VAL A 21 -0.17 5.86 7.22
C VAL A 21 -0.13 4.75 6.16
N VAL A 22 -0.41 5.09 4.90
CA VAL A 22 -0.37 4.13 3.77
C VAL A 22 1.05 3.57 3.58
N ALA A 23 2.07 4.41 3.65
CA ALA A 23 3.46 4.00 3.48
C ALA A 23 3.91 2.99 4.54
N GLU A 24 3.59 3.23 5.81
CA GLU A 24 3.92 2.28 6.89
C GLU A 24 3.19 0.95 6.70
N PHE A 25 1.94 0.97 6.25
CA PHE A 25 1.17 -0.24 5.98
C PHE A 25 1.75 -1.05 4.81
N ILE A 26 2.10 -0.38 3.71
CA ILE A 26 2.75 -1.01 2.54
C ILE A 26 4.14 -1.56 2.90
N ARG A 27 4.90 -0.85 3.74
CA ARG A 27 6.20 -1.32 4.23
C ARG A 27 6.08 -2.65 4.95
N ARG A 28 5.05 -2.85 5.78
CA ARG A 28 4.79 -4.13 6.47
C ARG A 28 4.57 -5.28 5.49
N PHE A 29 3.77 -5.10 4.44
CA PHE A 29 3.57 -6.13 3.42
C PHE A 29 4.84 -6.43 2.63
N TYR A 30 5.65 -5.41 2.34
CA TYR A 30 6.92 -5.60 1.65
C TYR A 30 7.93 -6.39 2.48
N LEU A 31 8.03 -6.08 3.77
CA LEU A 31 8.86 -6.82 4.72
C LEU A 31 8.36 -8.26 4.91
N ALA A 32 7.05 -8.49 4.80
CA ALA A 32 6.46 -9.83 4.77
C ALA A 32 6.64 -10.57 3.42
N GLY A 33 7.42 -10.03 2.49
CA GLY A 33 7.79 -10.69 1.23
C GLY A 33 6.90 -10.35 0.03
N VAL A 34 5.92 -9.45 0.15
CA VAL A 34 5.12 -9.01 -0.99
C VAL A 34 5.90 -7.97 -1.80
N ARG A 35 6.52 -8.40 -2.90
CA ARG A 35 7.37 -7.54 -3.75
C ARG A 35 6.68 -7.01 -5.00
N ASP A 36 5.59 -7.65 -5.42
CA ASP A 36 4.82 -7.23 -6.59
C ASP A 36 3.96 -5.99 -6.27
N PRO A 37 4.05 -4.91 -7.07
CA PRO A 37 3.31 -3.67 -6.83
C PRO A 37 1.80 -3.85 -6.87
N LYS A 38 1.26 -4.67 -7.79
CA LYS A 38 -0.20 -4.90 -7.88
C LYS A 38 -0.71 -5.61 -6.63
N ARG A 39 0.02 -6.62 -6.13
CA ARG A 39 -0.29 -7.34 -4.88
C ARG A 39 -0.19 -6.42 -3.67
N LEU A 40 0.80 -5.52 -3.62
CA LEU A 40 0.91 -4.51 -2.57
C LEU A 40 -0.31 -3.57 -2.56
N THR A 41 -0.67 -3.01 -3.72
CA THR A 41 -1.86 -2.14 -3.85
C THR A 41 -3.12 -2.87 -3.43
N PHE A 42 -3.35 -4.09 -3.94
CA PHE A 42 -4.56 -4.86 -3.62
C PHE A 42 -4.67 -5.19 -2.13
N LYS A 43 -3.59 -5.67 -1.51
CA LYS A 43 -3.58 -5.95 -0.06
C LYS A 43 -3.75 -4.68 0.78
N GLY A 44 -3.16 -3.56 0.35
CA GLY A 44 -3.36 -2.27 1.00
C GLY A 44 -4.82 -1.84 0.94
N LEU A 45 -5.44 -1.82 -0.25
CA LEU A 45 -6.86 -1.51 -0.41
C LEU A 45 -7.76 -2.43 0.43
N GLN A 46 -7.49 -3.74 0.45
CA GLN A 46 -8.23 -4.68 1.31
C GLN A 46 -8.11 -4.35 2.81
N ALA A 47 -6.96 -3.84 3.26
CA ALA A 47 -6.77 -3.46 4.64
C ALA A 47 -7.53 -2.17 4.99
N PHE A 48 -7.47 -1.17 4.12
CA PHE A 48 -8.14 0.12 4.30
C PHE A 48 -9.66 0.08 4.09
N ALA A 49 -10.18 -0.93 3.39
CA ALA A 49 -11.63 -1.15 3.23
C ALA A 49 -12.27 -1.89 4.42
N ARG A 50 -11.48 -2.40 5.37
CA ARG A 50 -11.96 -3.15 6.55
C ARG A 50 -12.07 -2.30 7.82
N THR A 51 -11.78 -1.00 7.71
CA THR A 51 -11.94 0.03 8.75
C THR A 51 -13.16 0.87 8.45
#